data_AF-A0A352IEA8-F1
#
_entry.id   AF-A0A352IEA8-F1
#
_cell.length_a   1.000
_cell.length_b   1.000
_cell.length_c   1.000
_cell.angle_alpha   90.00
_cell.angle_beta   90.00
_cell.angle_gamma   90.00
#
_symmetry.space_group_name_H-M   'P 1'
#
loop_
_entity.id
_entity.type
_entity.pdbx_description
1 polymer ?
#
loop_
_entity_poly.entity_id
_entity_poly.type
_entity_poly.pdbx_seq_one_letter_code
_entity_poly.pdbx_strand_id
1 'polypeptide(L)'
;MDFLYEKIAYLRGLADGLEVKDDTREGKLFNALMDVIEEIADSMSDMIEEQDEVNEYLDLLDEDLSVVEEEIFGDLELYEDDDDYDFDFDEDDDDDYEDDYDDDFEIEEHPCDCSKLED
;
A
#
# COMPACT_ATOMS: atom_id res chain seq x y z
N MET A 1 14.18 -11.87 6.12
CA MET A 1 13.08 -12.86 6.18
C MET A 1 13.36 -14.08 7.05
N ASP A 2 14.61 -14.31 7.49
CA ASP A 2 15.06 -15.50 8.23
C ASP A 2 14.20 -15.87 9.45
N PHE A 3 13.69 -14.87 10.18
CA PHE A 3 12.83 -15.08 11.34
C PHE A 3 11.50 -15.77 11.01
N LEU A 4 10.94 -15.54 9.82
CA LEU A 4 9.68 -16.16 9.40
C LEU A 4 9.92 -17.63 9.05
N TYR A 5 10.98 -17.93 8.30
CA TYR A 5 11.40 -19.30 8.01
C TYR A 5 11.78 -20.09 9.28
N GLU A 6 12.45 -19.45 10.25
CA GLU A 6 12.74 -20.07 11.56
C GLU A 6 11.45 -20.46 12.30
N LYS A 7 10.43 -19.60 12.26
CA LYS A 7 9.13 -19.90 12.85
C LYS A 7 8.41 -21.04 12.13
N ILE A 8 8.44 -21.08 10.80
CA ILE A 8 7.86 -22.17 10.01
C ILE A 8 8.58 -23.48 10.34
N ALA A 9 9.92 -23.47 10.39
CA ALA A 9 10.73 -24.62 10.77
C ALA A 9 10.43 -25.10 12.20
N TYR A 10 10.23 -24.17 13.14
CA TYR A 10 9.80 -24.50 14.50
C TYR A 10 8.41 -25.17 14.52
N LEU A 11 7.45 -24.66 13.73
CA LEU A 11 6.12 -25.26 13.63
C LEU A 11 6.16 -26.67 13.01
N ARG A 12 6.99 -26.89 11.99
CA ARG A 12 7.25 -28.24 11.46
C ARG A 12 7.83 -29.17 12.52
N GLY A 13 8.84 -28.73 13.26
CA GLY A 13 9.42 -29.52 14.34
C GLY A 13 8.43 -29.83 15.47
N LEU A 14 7.51 -28.91 15.77
CA LEU A 14 6.45 -29.16 16.74
C LEU A 14 5.42 -30.18 16.22
N ALA A 15 5.08 -30.13 14.94
CA ALA A 15 4.16 -31.09 14.30
C ALA A 15 4.76 -32.50 14.29
N ASP A 16 6.06 -32.63 14.00
CA ASP A 16 6.80 -33.89 14.08
C ASP A 16 6.76 -34.47 15.51
N GLY A 17 6.96 -33.61 16.52
CA GLY A 17 6.91 -34.00 17.93
C GLY A 17 5.52 -34.39 18.43
N LEU A 18 4.46 -33.93 17.77
CA LEU A 18 3.06 -34.29 18.04
C LEU A 18 2.60 -35.54 17.28
N GLU A 19 3.47 -36.16 16.48
CA GLU A 19 3.15 -37.29 15.61
C GLU A 19 1.95 -36.98 14.67
N VAL A 20 1.88 -35.75 14.16
CA VAL A 20 0.85 -35.39 13.17
C VAL A 20 1.05 -36.27 11.94
N LYS A 21 0.10 -37.16 11.68
CA LYS A 21 0.19 -38.09 10.56
C LYS A 21 -0.40 -37.48 9.29
N ASP A 22 0.36 -37.54 8.21
CA ASP A 22 -0.03 -37.03 6.89
C ASP A 22 -1.26 -37.73 6.29
N ASP A 23 -1.62 -38.91 6.79
CA ASP A 23 -2.78 -39.67 6.32
C ASP A 23 -4.10 -39.26 7.00
N THR A 24 -4.03 -38.51 8.09
CA THR A 24 -5.21 -37.99 8.81
C THR A 24 -5.77 -36.75 8.13
N ARG A 25 -7.05 -36.45 8.36
CA ARG A 25 -7.68 -35.24 7.78
C ARG A 25 -7.03 -33.97 8.35
N GLU A 26 -6.70 -34.03 9.62
CA GLU A 26 -6.05 -32.98 10.39
C GLU A 26 -4.61 -32.75 9.92
N GLY A 27 -3.83 -33.81 9.65
CA GLY A 27 -2.47 -33.70 9.11
C GLY A 27 -2.43 -33.15 7.69
N LYS A 28 -3.36 -33.55 6.82
CA LYS A 28 -3.49 -32.95 5.48
C LYS A 28 -3.81 -31.47 5.52
N LEU A 29 -4.70 -31.05 6.42
CA LEU A 29 -5.01 -29.63 6.63
C LEU A 29 -3.79 -28.87 7.13
N PHE A 30 -3.05 -29.44 8.09
CA PHE A 30 -1.85 -28.83 8.64
C PHE A 30 -0.77 -28.63 7.57
N ASN A 31 -0.49 -29.65 6.76
CA ASN A 31 0.48 -29.55 5.66
C ASN A 31 0.06 -28.51 4.63
N ALA A 32 -1.21 -28.51 4.21
CA ALA A 32 -1.71 -27.48 3.30
C ALA A 32 -1.59 -26.07 3.89
N LEU A 33 -1.79 -25.90 5.19
CA LEU A 33 -1.58 -24.62 5.87
C LEU A 33 -0.09 -24.23 5.89
N MET A 34 0.81 -25.18 6.15
CA MET A 34 2.26 -24.92 6.11
C MET A 34 2.70 -24.48 4.73
N ASP A 35 2.23 -25.15 3.67
CA ASP A 35 2.55 -24.80 2.29
C ASP A 35 2.11 -23.36 1.96
N VAL A 36 0.89 -22.97 2.36
CA VAL A 36 0.40 -21.59 2.16
C VAL A 36 1.23 -20.58 2.95
N ILE A 37 1.65 -20.90 4.17
CA ILE A 37 2.49 -20.00 4.97
C ILE A 37 3.89 -19.85 4.35
N GLU A 38 4.45 -20.93 3.78
CA GLU A 38 5.71 -20.87 3.03
C GLU A 38 5.56 -19.99 1.78
N GLU A 39 4.50 -20.15 1.01
CA GLU A 39 4.23 -19.31 -0.17
C GLU A 39 4.07 -17.82 0.19
N ILE A 40 3.43 -17.52 1.32
CA ILE A 40 3.32 -16.16 1.86
C ILE A 40 4.71 -15.63 2.27
N ALA A 41 5.54 -16.47 2.90
CA ALA A 41 6.89 -16.09 3.29
C ALA A 41 7.77 -15.77 2.07
N ASP A 42 7.69 -16.60 1.03
CA ASP A 42 8.42 -16.38 -0.22
C ASP A 42 7.96 -15.06 -0.87
N SER A 43 6.65 -14.90 -1.09
CA SER A 43 6.06 -13.70 -1.71
C SER A 43 6.39 -12.41 -0.96
N MET A 44 6.43 -12.48 0.38
CA MET A 44 6.78 -11.33 1.21
C MET A 44 8.28 -11.02 1.16
N SER A 45 9.13 -12.02 0.91
CA SER A 45 10.57 -11.79 0.67
C SER A 45 10.77 -11.03 -0.63
N ASP A 46 10.13 -11.48 -1.70
CA ASP A 46 10.20 -10.85 -3.02
C ASP A 46 9.70 -9.39 -2.94
N MET A 47 8.60 -9.14 -2.22
CA MET A 47 8.08 -7.79 -2.02
C MET A 47 9.04 -6.85 -1.28
N ILE A 48 9.80 -7.37 -0.31
CA ILE A 48 10.79 -6.55 0.42
C ILE A 48 11.95 -6.20 -0.52
N GLU A 49 12.39 -7.14 -1.36
CA GLU A 49 13.44 -6.88 -2.36
C GLU A 49 12.99 -5.83 -3.37
N GLU A 50 11.77 -5.93 -3.90
CA GLU A 50 11.19 -4.91 -4.78
C GLU A 50 11.07 -3.54 -4.08
N GLN A 51 10.71 -3.53 -2.78
CA GLN A 51 10.63 -2.28 -2.00
C GLN A 51 12.00 -1.64 -1.81
N ASP A 52 13.04 -2.44 -1.59
CA ASP A 52 14.42 -1.94 -1.49
C ASP A 52 14.87 -1.33 -2.83
N GLU A 53 14.56 -1.95 -3.97
CA GLU A 53 14.83 -1.37 -5.30
C GLU A 53 14.10 -0.03 -5.52
N VAL A 54 12.84 0.08 -5.05
CA VAL A 54 12.08 1.33 -5.12
C VAL A 54 12.70 2.41 -4.24
N ASN A 55 13.18 2.07 -3.03
CA ASN A 55 13.88 3.02 -2.17
C ASN A 55 15.14 3.56 -2.85
N GLU A 56 15.94 2.71 -3.51
CA GLU A 56 17.11 3.16 -4.28
C GLU A 56 16.71 4.15 -5.39
N TYR A 57 15.59 3.90 -6.09
CA TYR A 57 15.08 4.83 -7.09
C TYR A 57 14.62 6.16 -6.49
N LEU A 58 14.01 6.14 -5.30
CA LEU A 58 13.62 7.35 -4.59
C LEU A 58 14.83 8.17 -4.15
N ASP A 59 15.90 7.52 -3.68
CA ASP A 59 17.15 8.20 -3.32
C ASP A 59 17.77 8.92 -4.54
N LEU A 60 17.74 8.29 -5.72
CA LEU A 60 18.19 8.92 -6.97
C LEU A 60 17.33 10.11 -7.36
N LEU A 61 16.02 10.01 -7.16
CA LEU A 61 15.09 11.09 -7.47
C LEU A 61 15.27 12.28 -6.51
N ASP A 62 15.55 12.03 -5.24
CA ASP A 62 15.90 13.05 -4.25
C ASP A 62 17.21 13.76 -4.63
N GLU A 63 18.23 13.01 -5.05
CA GLU A 63 19.50 13.58 -5.54
C GLU A 63 19.27 14.48 -6.75
N ASP A 64 18.55 14.00 -7.77
CA ASP A 64 18.23 14.78 -8.97
C ASP A 64 17.41 16.05 -8.63
N LEU A 65 16.46 15.94 -7.70
CA LEU A 65 15.65 17.09 -7.27
C LEU A 65 16.50 18.11 -6.52
N SER A 66 17.42 17.67 -5.66
CA SER A 66 18.33 18.57 -4.92
C SER A 66 19.18 19.43 -5.87
N VAL A 67 19.62 18.87 -7.00
CA VAL A 67 20.36 19.60 -8.04
C VAL A 67 19.50 20.66 -8.70
N VAL A 68 18.23 20.35 -8.98
CA VAL A 68 17.28 21.31 -9.56
C VAL A 68 16.97 22.42 -8.57
N GLU A 69 16.79 22.08 -7.29
CA GLU A 69 16.54 23.04 -6.23
C GLU A 69 17.73 23.99 -6.03
N GLU A 70 18.96 23.48 -6.06
CA GLU A 70 20.17 24.32 -5.99
C GLU A 70 20.29 25.26 -7.21
N GLU A 71 20.00 24.78 -8.42
CA GLU A 71 20.09 25.64 -9.63
C GLU A 71 19.02 26.74 -9.65
N ILE A 72 17.81 26.47 -9.14
CA ILE A 72 16.69 27.42 -9.16
C ILE A 72 16.68 28.33 -7.93
N PHE A 73 16.98 27.77 -6.76
CA PHE A 73 16.82 28.40 -5.45
C PHE A 73 18.13 28.55 -4.67
N GLY A 74 19.27 28.00 -5.11
CA GLY A 74 20.53 28.02 -4.35
C GLY A 74 21.15 29.41 -4.15
N ASP A 75 20.83 30.37 -5.02
CA ASP A 75 21.21 31.79 -4.86
C ASP A 75 20.18 32.59 -4.05
N LEU A 76 18.97 32.05 -3.81
CA LEU A 76 18.10 32.56 -2.75
C LEU A 76 18.68 31.97 -1.45
N GLU A 77 19.51 32.74 -0.75
CA GLU A 77 19.72 32.53 0.69
C GLU A 77 18.32 32.49 1.32
N LEU A 78 17.79 31.28 1.50
CA LEU A 78 16.64 31.02 2.35
C LEU A 78 17.09 31.54 3.71
N TYR A 79 16.63 32.75 4.04
CA TYR A 79 16.76 33.31 5.36
C TYR A 79 16.24 32.24 6.32
N GLU A 80 17.17 31.55 6.99
CA GLU A 80 16.94 31.04 8.32
C GLU A 80 16.64 32.26 9.21
N ASP A 81 15.41 32.77 9.15
CA ASP A 81 14.85 33.62 10.20
C ASP A 81 13.53 33.00 10.62
N ASP A 82 13.62 32.33 11.77
CA ASP A 82 12.62 32.28 12.83
C ASP A 82 11.37 33.16 12.57
N ASP A 83 10.20 32.56 12.76
CA ASP A 83 8.99 33.24 13.25
C ASP A 83 8.48 34.48 12.49
N ASP A 84 7.70 34.29 11.42
CA ASP A 84 6.41 35.00 11.18
C ASP A 84 5.82 34.60 9.82
N TYR A 85 5.17 33.44 9.75
CA TYR A 85 4.17 33.20 8.71
C TYR A 85 2.89 33.95 9.08
N ASP A 86 2.86 35.26 8.87
CA ASP A 86 1.58 35.98 8.75
C ASP A 86 1.06 35.74 7.33
N PHE A 87 0.47 34.55 7.17
CA PHE A 87 -0.32 34.20 6.00
C PHE A 87 -1.59 35.04 6.07
N ASP A 88 -1.54 36.27 5.53
CA ASP A 88 -2.72 37.07 5.23
C ASP A 88 -3.53 36.28 4.20
N PHE A 89 -4.43 35.44 4.73
CA PHE A 89 -5.58 34.94 4.02
C PHE A 89 -6.45 36.17 3.76
N ASP A 90 -6.24 36.82 2.60
CA ASP A 90 -7.22 37.74 2.05
C ASP A 90 -8.53 36.94 1.92
N GLU A 91 -9.41 37.11 2.92
CA GLU A 91 -10.83 36.83 2.85
C GLU A 91 -11.44 37.75 1.78
N ASP A 92 -11.15 37.49 0.50
CA ASP A 92 -12.07 37.82 -0.58
C ASP A 92 -13.04 36.64 -0.71
N ASP A 93 -13.84 36.53 0.35
CA ASP A 93 -15.11 35.82 0.46
C ASP A 93 -16.14 36.53 -0.43
N ASP A 94 -15.99 36.37 -1.76
CA ASP A 94 -17.07 36.60 -2.72
C ASP A 94 -17.77 35.26 -3.00
N ASP A 95 -18.39 34.73 -1.94
CA ASP A 95 -19.47 33.75 -1.98
C ASP A 95 -20.68 34.38 -2.70
N ASP A 96 -20.74 34.26 -4.03
CA ASP A 96 -21.97 34.55 -4.79
C ASP A 96 -22.13 33.61 -6.00
N TYR A 97 -21.94 32.31 -5.78
CA TYR A 97 -22.47 31.29 -6.68
C TYR A 97 -23.94 31.03 -6.33
N GLU A 98 -24.84 31.77 -6.99
CA GLU A 98 -26.27 31.43 -7.07
C GLU A 98 -26.43 29.98 -7.55
N ASP A 99 -26.78 29.10 -6.61
CA ASP A 99 -27.13 27.71 -6.84
C ASP A 99 -28.53 27.64 -7.46
N ASP A 100 -28.60 27.78 -8.79
CA ASP A 100 -29.82 27.57 -9.58
C ASP A 100 -29.60 26.37 -10.52
N TYR A 101 -29.43 25.18 -9.92
CA TYR A 101 -29.55 23.91 -10.63
C TYR A 101 -30.86 23.21 -10.22
N ASP A 102 -31.94 23.72 -10.80
CA ASP A 102 -33.21 23.01 -10.94
C ASP A 102 -33.11 22.19 -12.25
N ASP A 103 -32.67 20.92 -12.19
CA ASP A 103 -33.12 19.93 -13.18
C ASP A 103 -32.98 18.48 -12.68
N ASP A 104 -34.08 17.75 -12.81
CA ASP A 104 -34.36 16.42 -12.30
C ASP A 104 -33.34 15.36 -12.78
N PHE A 105 -32.54 14.83 -11.85
CA PHE A 105 -31.80 13.59 -12.12
C PHE A 105 -32.73 12.39 -11.84
N GLU A 106 -33.56 12.03 -12.82
CA GLU A 106 -34.28 10.75 -12.82
C GLU A 106 -33.27 9.60 -12.80
N ILE A 107 -33.21 8.89 -11.67
CA ILE A 107 -32.46 7.63 -11.55
C ILE A 107 -33.23 6.58 -12.36
N GLU A 108 -32.80 6.32 -13.60
CA GLU A 108 -33.16 5.07 -14.27
C GLU A 108 -32.46 3.92 -13.55
N GLU A 109 -33.21 3.22 -12.69
CA GLU A 109 -32.83 1.88 -12.22
C GLU A 109 -32.56 1.01 -13.45
N HIS A 110 -31.29 0.70 -13.72
CA HIS A 110 -30.93 -0.41 -14.59
C HIS A 110 -31.16 -1.72 -13.82
N PRO A 111 -32.19 -2.53 -14.13
CA PRO A 111 -32.30 -3.85 -13.56
C PRO A 111 -31.14 -4.70 -14.07
N CYS A 112 -30.29 -5.14 -13.15
CA CYS A 112 -29.22 -6.09 -13.39
C CYS A 112 -29.84 -7.42 -13.87
N ASP A 113 -29.82 -7.65 -15.19
CA ASP A 113 -30.31 -8.89 -15.81
C ASP A 113 -29.32 -10.04 -15.57
N CYS A 114 -29.48 -10.69 -14.41
CA CYS A 114 -28.68 -11.84 -13.98
C CYS A 114 -29.20 -13.17 -14.59
N SER A 115 -29.61 -13.18 -15.88
CA SER A 115 -30.23 -14.35 -16.51
C SER A 115 -29.61 -14.81 -17.83
N LYS A 116 -28.27 -14.72 -17.98
CA LYS A 116 -27.55 -15.35 -19.13
C LYS A 116 -26.22 -16.00 -18.75
N LEU A 117 -26.20 -16.82 -17.70
CA LEU A 117 -25.12 -17.78 -17.46
C LEU A 117 -25.71 -19.19 -17.27
N GLU A 118 -26.45 -19.64 -18.28
CA GLU A 118 -26.62 -21.08 -18.55
C GLU A 118 -26.51 -21.25 -20.06
N ASP A 119 -25.31 -21.61 -20.52
CA ASP A 119 -25.04 -22.60 -21.56
C ASP A 119 -23.54 -22.94 -21.57
#